data_AF-A0A4R3NE50-F1
#
_entry.id   AF-A0A4R3NE50-F1
#
_cell.length_a   1.000
_cell.length_b   1.000
_cell.length_c   1.000
_cell.angle_alpha   90.00
_cell.angle_beta   90.00
_cell.angle_gamma   90.00
#
_symmetry.space_group_name_H-M   'P 1'
#
loop_
_entity.id
_entity.type
_entity.pdbx_description
1 polymer ?
#
loop_
_entity_poly.entity_id
_entity_poly.type
_entity_poly.pdbx_seq_one_letter_code
_entity_poly.pdbx_strand_id
1 'polypeptide(L)' 'MSTYHITPDARADLIGIRQYTVQQWGKLQSQSYLSELRQAIRILAETPSLGKSRADVGTGVFMPVI' A
#
# COMPACT_ATOMS: atom_id res chain seq x y z
N MET A 1 -9.22 11.90 -9.60
CA MET A 1 -8.06 11.06 -9.27
C MET A 1 -7.31 11.74 -8.14
N SER A 2 -7.49 11.30 -6.90
CA SER A 2 -6.75 11.85 -5.77
C SER A 2 -5.26 11.63 -5.97
N THR A 3 -4.48 12.70 -5.88
CA THR A 3 -3.03 12.65 -6.02
C THR A 3 -2.46 12.23 -4.67
N TYR A 4 -1.67 11.14 -4.63
CA TYR A 4 -0.95 10.71 -3.43
C TYR A 4 0.53 10.56 -3.76
N HIS A 5 1.37 10.72 -2.74
CA HIS A 5 2.82 10.56 -2.84
C HIS A 5 3.24 9.25 -2.18
N ILE A 6 4.11 8.49 -2.85
CA ILE A 6 4.78 7.32 -2.29
C ILE A 6 6.22 7.74 -1.98
N THR A 7 6.65 7.54 -0.74
CA THR A 7 8.02 7.79 -0.32
C THR A 7 9.00 6.84 -1.03
N PRO A 8 10.29 7.18 -1.14
CA PRO A 8 11.29 6.27 -1.70
C PRO A 8 11.30 4.90 -1.01
N ASP A 9 11.17 4.87 0.32
CA ASP A 9 11.15 3.63 1.11
C ASP A 9 9.92 2.77 0.79
N ALA A 10 8.72 3.37 0.76
CA ALA A 10 7.50 2.65 0.39
C ALA A 10 7.54 2.12 -1.05
N ARG A 11 8.27 2.78 -1.95
CA ARG A 11 8.53 2.25 -3.31
C ARG A 11 9.46 1.04 -3.26
N ALA A 12 10.51 1.08 -2.45
CA ALA A 12 11.40 -0.06 -2.25
C ALA A 12 10.63 -1.26 -1.67
N ASP A 13 9.71 -1.03 -0.74
CA ASP A 13 8.83 -2.06 -0.18
C ASP A 13 7.98 -2.73 -1.27
N LEU A 14 7.36 -1.95 -2.15
CA LEU A 14 6.58 -2.49 -3.29
C LEU A 14 7.44 -3.33 -4.25
N ILE A 15 8.70 -2.95 -4.45
CA ILE A 15 9.66 -3.73 -5.26
C ILE A 15 9.97 -5.05 -4.55
N GLY A 16 10.23 -5.02 -3.24
CA GLY A 16 10.46 -6.22 -2.42
C GLY A 16 9.28 -7.18 -2.44
N ILE A 17 8.06 -6.66 -2.24
CA ILE A 17 6.81 -7.43 -2.32
C ILE A 17 6.67 -8.08 -3.71
N ARG A 18 6.95 -7.34 -4.79
CA ARG A 18 6.93 -7.89 -6.15
C ARG A 18 7.91 -9.04 -6.32
N GLN A 19 9.17 -8.84 -5.92
CA GLN A 19 10.22 -9.86 -6.06
C GLN A 19 9.85 -11.13 -5.30
N TYR A 20 9.43 -10.99 -4.04
CA TYR A 20 9.01 -12.10 -3.20
C TYR A 20 7.80 -12.85 -3.80
N THR A 21 6.74 -12.12 -4.17
CA THR A 21 5.52 -12.74 -4.71
C THR A 21 5.75 -13.45 -6.04
N VAL A 22 6.63 -12.91 -6.91
CA VAL A 22 7.05 -13.60 -8.14
C VAL A 22 7.79 -14.88 -7.82
N GLN A 23 8.71 -14.85 -6.86
CA GLN A 23 9.50 -16.02 -6.48
C GLN A 23 8.63 -17.14 -5.89
N GLN A 24 7.63 -16.80 -5.07
CA GLN A 24 6.80 -17.78 -4.38
C GLN A 24 5.66 -18.33 -5.26
N TRP A 25 5.00 -17.48 -6.05
CA TRP A 25 3.74 -17.84 -6.72
C TRP A 25 3.68 -17.45 -8.20
N GLY A 26 4.76 -16.89 -8.75
CA GLY A 26 4.84 -16.51 -10.15
C GLY A 26 4.24 -15.14 -10.47
N LYS A 27 4.39 -14.76 -11.75
CA LYS A 27 4.10 -13.39 -12.23
C LYS A 27 2.63 -13.01 -12.13
N LEU A 28 1.72 -13.93 -12.42
CA LEU A 28 0.28 -13.67 -12.40
C LEU A 28 -0.21 -13.35 -10.97
N GLN A 29 0.22 -14.14 -9.99
CA GLN A 29 -0.13 -13.89 -8.59
C GLN A 29 0.44 -12.55 -8.10
N SER A 30 1.70 -12.26 -8.44
CA SER A 30 2.33 -10.97 -8.12
C SER A 30 1.57 -9.78 -8.71
N GLN A 31 1.09 -9.90 -9.95
CA GLN A 31 0.28 -8.85 -10.59
C GLN A 31 -1.05 -8.64 -9.89
N SER A 32 -1.76 -9.72 -9.52
CA SER A 32 -3.02 -9.62 -8.76
C SER A 32 -2.78 -8.91 -7.43
N TYR A 33 -1.78 -9.35 -6.68
CA TYR A 33 -1.46 -8.82 -5.35
C TYR A 33 -1.12 -7.32 -5.39
N LEU A 34 -0.29 -6.90 -6.34
CA LEU A 34 0.05 -5.48 -6.51
C LEU A 34 -1.13 -4.63 -7.01
N SER A 35 -2.07 -5.23 -7.75
CA SER A 35 -3.29 -4.56 -8.18
C SER A 35 -4.21 -4.27 -6.99
N GLU A 36 -4.38 -5.25 -6.10
CA GLU A 36 -5.15 -5.10 -4.86
C GLU A 36 -4.55 -4.04 -3.95
N LEU A 37 -3.22 -4.06 -3.73
CA LEU A 37 -2.52 -3.02 -2.99
C LEU A 37 -2.73 -1.62 -3.59
N ARG A 38 -2.69 -1.50 -4.92
CA ARG A 38 -2.93 -0.22 -5.60
C ARG A 38 -4.37 0.26 -5.39
N GLN A 39 -5.34 -0.64 -5.42
CA GLN A 39 -6.74 -0.31 -5.18
C GLN A 39 -6.96 0.15 -3.74
N ALA A 40 -6.37 -0.55 -2.77
CA ALA A 40 -6.36 -0.14 -1.37
C ALA A 40 -5.80 1.28 -1.17
N ILE A 41 -4.63 1.58 -1.74
CA ILE A 41 -4.01 2.92 -1.65
C ILE A 41 -4.92 3.99 -2.27
N ARG A 42 -5.58 3.68 -3.39
CA ARG A 42 -6.52 4.62 -4.03
C ARG A 42 -7.71 4.94 -3.13
N ILE A 43 -8.32 3.91 -2.53
CA ILE A 43 -9.46 4.10 -1.61
C ILE A 43 -9.04 5.00 -0.44
N LEU A 44 -7.86 4.77 0.13
CA LEU A 44 -7.34 5.62 1.22
C LEU A 44 -7.07 7.06 0.77
N ALA A 45 -6.55 7.26 -0.44
CA ALA A 45 -6.34 8.59 -1.00
C ALA A 45 -7.66 9.33 -1.30
N GLU A 46 -8.73 8.59 -1.59
CA GLU A 46 -10.08 9.13 -1.80
C GLU A 46 -10.84 9.35 -0.48
N THR A 47 -10.56 8.54 0.55
CA THR A 47 -11.20 8.63 1.87
C THR A 47 -10.16 8.52 2.99
N PRO A 48 -9.42 9.59 3.29
CA PRO A 48 -8.33 9.56 4.28
C PRO A 48 -8.78 9.20 5.70
N SER A 49 -10.06 9.42 6.03
CA SER A 49 -10.66 9.13 7.33
C SER A 49 -10.92 7.63 7.59
N LEU A 50 -10.73 6.75 6.60
CA LEU A 50 -10.86 5.29 6.77
C LEU A 50 -9.72 4.68 7.61
N GLY A 51 -8.66 5.43 7.87
CA GLY A 51 -7.55 4.96 8.66
C GLY A 51 -7.81 5.05 10.18
N LYS A 52 -7.35 4.05 10.93
CA LYS A 52 -7.26 4.13 12.39
C LYS A 52 -6.02 4.92 12.77
N SER A 53 -6.18 5.97 13.57
CA SER A 53 -5.06 6.78 14.07
C SER A 53 -4.06 5.89 14.85
N ARG A 54 -2.78 6.06 14.55
CA ARG A 54 -1.64 5.40 15.19
C ARG A 54 -0.72 6.43 15.80
N ALA A 55 -1.24 7.17 16.77
CA ALA A 55 -0.47 8.17 17.53
C ALA A 55 0.74 7.58 18.27
N ASP A 56 0.75 6.25 18.50
CA ASP A 56 1.88 5.49 19.01
C ASP A 56 3.07 5.41 18.03
N VAL A 57 2.80 5.56 16.72
CA VAL A 57 3.82 5.58 15.66
C VAL A 57 4.19 7.02 15.31
N GLY A 58 3.21 7.93 15.29
CA GLY A 58 3.45 9.36 15.06
C GLY A 58 2.17 10.16 14.88
N THR A 59 2.26 11.47 15.08
CA THR A 59 1.13 12.39 14.83
C THR A 59 0.78 12.40 13.34
N GLY A 60 -0.50 12.23 13.02
CA GLY A 60 -0.97 12.19 11.63
C GLY A 60 -0.68 10.87 10.91
N VAL A 61 -0.22 9.84 11.63
CA VAL A 61 -0.06 8.48 11.08
C VAL A 61 -1.36 7.71 11.25
N PHE A 62 -1.85 7.14 10.15
CA PHE A 62 -3.06 6.33 10.14
C PHE A 62 -2.77 4.97 9.50
N MET A 63 -3.36 3.91 10.06
CA MET A 63 -3.29 2.56 9.51
C MET A 63 -4.60 2.23 8.77
N PRO A 64 -4.53 1.67 7.55
CA PRO A 64 -5.73 1.24 6.83
C PRO A 64 -6.56 0.24 7.63
N VAL A 65 -7.90 0.37 7.60
CA VAL A 65 -8.85 -0.63 8.12
C VAL A 65 -9.70 -1.13 6.94
N ILE A 66 -9.05 -1.85 6.03
CA ILE A 66 -9.62 -2.38 4.78
C ILE A 66 -9.26 -3.86 4.64
#